data_AF-A0A1D9LDV6-F1
#
_entry.id   AF-A0A1D9LDV6-F1
#
_cell.length_a   1.000
_cell.length_b   1.000
_cell.length_c   1.000
_cell.angle_alpha   90.00
_cell.angle_beta   90.00
_cell.angle_gamma   90.00
#
_symmetry.space_group_name_H-M   'P 1'
#
loop_
_entity.id
_entity.type
_entity.pdbx_description
1 polymer ?
#
loop_
_entity_poly.entity_id
_entity_poly.type
_entity_poly.pdbx_seq_one_letter_code
_entity_poly.pdbx_strand_id
1 'polypeptide(L)'
;MEYAVQRYAATRPWAKRVGQLYAQTVQAAEARAQMKDVIKRELERAAQVFEIPQATIVCELALAEAWGHFARHGRVVSHLDGALAAALAHTRQPSNLPDTLNLPAAAFFLHVPGEGGAFIAHQPERRALLLTMVRMGFAPDGVNWLQAADQVELARVEYPGELAPQLENVAADWQGLLSSVLNGLAMMTQPKLELAKGWEASAPAEWVADAAHPSCVKTRRKARSQLLKSGFGEVTFCRVPELADGTEYASQGYWRRQSFGADKAHSRLVWVAPR
;
A
#
# COMPACT_ATOMS: atom_id res chain seq x y z
N MET A 1 -1.18 14.36 -8.04
CA MET A 1 -0.56 13.47 -7.03
C MET A 1 -0.72 12.02 -7.45
N GLU A 2 0.37 11.27 -7.58
CA GLU A 2 0.37 9.90 -8.12
C GLU A 2 -0.23 8.89 -7.12
N TYR A 3 0.15 8.97 -5.85
CA TYR A 3 -0.20 7.97 -4.85
C TYR A 3 -1.42 8.38 -4.00
N ALA A 4 -2.29 7.41 -3.70
CA ALA A 4 -3.47 7.64 -2.85
C ALA A 4 -3.11 8.18 -1.46
N VAL A 5 -1.95 7.80 -0.93
CA VAL A 5 -1.43 8.30 0.35
C VAL A 5 -1.17 9.81 0.33
N GLN A 6 -0.74 10.36 -0.80
CA GLN A 6 -0.54 11.80 -0.97
C GLN A 6 -1.88 12.52 -1.01
N ARG A 7 -2.82 11.99 -1.80
CA ARG A 7 -4.19 12.52 -1.90
C ARG A 7 -4.91 12.47 -0.56
N TYR A 8 -4.75 11.39 0.21
CA TYR A 8 -5.25 11.29 1.58
C TYR A 8 -4.69 12.40 2.46
N ALA A 9 -3.36 12.58 2.46
CA ALA A 9 -2.69 13.59 3.27
C ALA A 9 -3.11 15.02 2.92
N ALA A 10 -3.41 15.29 1.64
CA ALA A 10 -3.80 16.59 1.14
C ALA A 10 -5.27 16.93 1.41
N THR A 11 -6.16 15.93 1.35
CA THR A 11 -7.61 16.15 1.39
C THR A 11 -8.23 15.99 2.77
N ARG A 12 -7.60 15.21 3.68
CA ARG A 12 -8.18 14.93 5.01
C ARG A 12 -7.68 15.93 6.06
N PRO A 13 -8.58 16.70 6.72
CA PRO A 13 -8.19 17.71 7.72
C PRO A 13 -7.37 17.15 8.89
N TRP A 14 -7.62 15.90 9.28
CA TRP A 14 -6.96 15.25 10.41
C TRP A 14 -5.68 14.50 10.06
N ALA A 15 -5.33 14.29 8.78
CA ALA A 15 -4.23 13.41 8.38
C ALA A 15 -2.91 13.78 9.06
N LYS A 16 -2.58 15.07 9.12
CA LYS A 16 -1.38 15.56 9.81
C LYS A 16 -1.39 15.21 11.30
N ARG A 17 -2.53 15.44 11.97
CA ARG A 17 -2.68 15.19 13.41
C ARG A 17 -2.60 13.70 13.72
N VAL A 18 -3.33 12.86 12.99
CA VAL A 18 -3.31 11.39 13.16
C VAL A 18 -1.90 10.85 12.95
N GLY A 19 -1.19 11.30 11.92
CA GLY A 19 0.20 10.89 11.70
C GLY A 19 1.13 11.25 12.85
N GLN A 20 0.95 12.43 13.48
CA GLN A 20 1.71 12.82 14.68
C GLN A 20 1.38 11.94 15.89
N LEU A 21 0.10 11.65 16.12
CA LEU A 21 -0.34 10.80 17.23
C LEU A 21 0.32 9.43 17.19
N TYR A 22 0.30 8.77 16.03
CA TYR A 22 0.90 7.45 15.85
C TYR A 22 2.43 7.45 15.87
N ALA A 23 3.07 8.59 15.54
CA ALA A 23 4.52 8.73 15.64
C ALA A 23 5.01 9.00 17.07
N GLN A 24 4.18 9.62 17.92
CA GLN A 24 4.56 10.05 19.28
C GLN A 24 4.18 9.03 20.37
N THR A 25 3.12 8.27 20.15
CA THR A 25 2.62 7.31 21.14
C THR A 25 3.42 6.01 21.11
N VAL A 26 3.75 5.50 22.30
CA VAL A 26 4.43 4.21 22.44
C VAL A 26 3.45 3.07 22.13
N GLN A 27 2.22 3.18 22.64
CA GLN A 27 1.17 2.17 22.49
C GLN A 27 0.20 2.50 21.36
N ALA A 28 -0.03 1.54 20.47
CA ALA A 28 -0.94 1.72 19.33
C ALA A 28 -2.41 1.92 19.75
N ALA A 29 -2.83 1.31 20.86
CA ALA A 29 -4.20 1.44 21.38
C ALA A 29 -4.51 2.87 21.84
N GLU A 30 -3.55 3.53 22.47
CA GLU A 30 -3.68 4.94 22.89
C GLU A 30 -3.78 5.87 21.67
N ALA A 31 -2.89 5.67 20.68
CA ALA A 31 -2.93 6.39 19.41
C ALA A 31 -4.31 6.28 18.75
N ARG A 32 -4.86 5.06 18.74
CA ARG A 32 -6.16 4.74 18.16
C ARG A 32 -7.30 5.43 18.90
N ALA A 33 -7.28 5.46 20.24
CA ALA A 33 -8.30 6.15 21.02
C ALA A 33 -8.29 7.66 20.71
N GLN A 34 -7.12 8.30 20.75
CA GLN A 34 -6.99 9.72 20.46
C GLN A 34 -7.35 10.07 19.00
N MET A 35 -7.00 9.19 18.06
CA MET A 35 -7.40 9.32 16.66
C MET A 35 -8.92 9.32 16.51
N LYS A 36 -9.63 8.39 17.17
CA LYS A 36 -11.10 8.33 17.12
C LYS A 36 -11.72 9.64 17.62
N ASP A 37 -11.20 10.22 18.69
CA ASP A 37 -11.68 11.49 19.21
C ASP A 37 -11.47 12.65 18.24
N VAL A 38 -10.32 12.71 17.57
CA VAL A 38 -10.02 13.74 16.56
C VAL A 38 -10.99 13.64 15.38
N ILE A 39 -11.18 12.44 14.85
CA ILE A 39 -12.04 12.21 13.68
C ILE A 39 -13.51 12.46 14.06
N LYS A 40 -13.94 11.98 15.23
CA LYS A 40 -15.30 12.20 15.73
C LYS A 40 -15.65 13.69 15.76
N ARG A 41 -14.79 14.54 16.30
CA ARG A 41 -15.02 16.00 16.35
C ARG A 41 -15.15 16.63 14.96
N GLU A 42 -14.35 16.19 14.00
CA GLU A 42 -14.42 16.70 12.62
C GLU A 42 -15.66 16.18 11.88
N LEU A 43 -16.04 14.92 12.09
CA LEU A 43 -17.29 14.36 11.57
C LEU A 43 -18.52 15.05 12.17
N GLU A 44 -18.53 15.31 13.48
CA GLU A 44 -19.62 16.05 14.14
C GLU A 44 -19.73 17.48 13.60
N ARG A 45 -18.61 18.16 13.33
CA ARG A 45 -18.61 19.47 12.68
C ARG A 45 -19.18 19.40 11.27
N ALA A 46 -18.76 18.42 10.47
CA ALA A 46 -19.29 18.22 9.12
C ALA A 46 -20.78 17.86 9.11
N ALA A 47 -21.23 17.07 10.10
CA ALA A 47 -22.63 16.64 10.23
C ALA A 47 -23.60 17.81 10.50
N GLN A 48 -23.10 18.97 10.93
CA GLN A 48 -23.90 20.19 11.06
C GLN A 48 -24.37 20.75 9.71
N VAL A 49 -23.70 20.38 8.62
CA VAL A 49 -23.93 20.93 7.28
C VAL A 49 -24.34 19.85 6.27
N PHE A 50 -23.92 18.60 6.48
CA PHE A 50 -24.16 17.48 5.58
C PHE A 50 -24.65 16.24 6.31
N GLU A 51 -25.50 15.44 5.68
CA GLU A 51 -25.76 14.08 6.16
C GLU A 51 -24.54 13.20 5.86
N ILE A 52 -24.04 12.48 6.88
CA ILE A 52 -22.88 11.60 6.74
C ILE A 52 -23.36 10.15 6.92
N PRO A 53 -23.32 9.32 5.86
CA PRO A 53 -23.66 7.91 5.97
C PRO A 53 -22.77 7.19 6.99
N GLN A 54 -23.34 6.26 7.74
CA GLN A 54 -22.58 5.45 8.71
C GLN A 54 -21.42 4.68 8.05
N ALA A 55 -21.63 4.20 6.82
CA ALA A 55 -20.59 3.54 6.04
C ALA A 55 -19.37 4.47 5.82
N THR A 56 -19.59 5.74 5.49
CA THR A 56 -18.53 6.75 5.34
C THR A 56 -17.72 6.91 6.62
N ILE A 57 -18.38 6.94 7.78
CA ILE A 57 -17.70 7.06 9.08
C ILE A 57 -16.78 5.84 9.30
N VAL A 58 -17.28 4.63 9.03
CA VAL A 58 -16.49 3.40 9.17
C VAL A 58 -15.29 3.40 8.24
N CYS A 59 -15.47 3.76 6.97
CA CYS A 59 -14.38 3.86 5.99
C CYS A 59 -13.33 4.88 6.40
N GLU A 60 -13.72 6.08 6.85
CA GLU A 60 -12.78 7.11 7.26
C GLU A 60 -12.00 6.75 8.53
N LEU A 61 -12.65 6.09 9.50
CA LEU A 61 -11.97 5.56 10.67
C LEU A 61 -10.93 4.51 10.29
N ALA A 62 -11.26 3.60 9.37
CA ALA A 62 -10.34 2.58 8.90
C ALA A 62 -9.17 3.18 8.10
N LEU A 63 -9.44 4.13 7.20
CA LEU A 63 -8.40 4.86 6.47
C LEU A 63 -7.47 5.64 7.40
N ALA A 64 -8.01 6.29 8.42
CA ALA A 64 -7.20 7.03 9.37
C ALA A 64 -6.34 6.11 10.24
N GLU A 65 -6.86 4.95 10.63
CA GLU A 65 -6.08 3.91 11.32
C GLU A 65 -4.94 3.40 10.43
N ALA A 66 -5.24 3.08 9.17
CA ALA A 66 -4.25 2.67 8.17
C ALA A 66 -3.19 3.75 7.90
N TRP A 67 -3.61 5.00 7.76
CA TRP A 67 -2.72 6.16 7.63
C TRP A 67 -1.83 6.35 8.85
N GLY A 68 -2.37 6.18 10.06
CA GLY A 68 -1.62 6.24 11.31
C GLY A 68 -0.49 5.21 11.35
N HIS A 69 -0.80 3.95 11.02
CA HIS A 69 0.20 2.89 10.91
C HIS A 69 1.26 3.21 9.84
N PHE A 70 0.83 3.60 8.63
CA PHE A 70 1.71 4.01 7.54
C PHE A 70 2.67 5.15 7.95
N ALA A 71 2.16 6.17 8.63
CA ALA A 71 2.95 7.29 9.11
C ALA A 71 3.97 6.88 10.19
N ARG A 72 3.57 6.02 11.13
CA ARG A 72 4.46 5.49 12.18
C ARG A 72 5.65 4.73 11.60
N HIS A 73 5.43 3.98 10.53
CA HIS A 73 6.43 3.12 9.91
C HIS A 73 7.18 3.81 8.75
N GLY A 74 7.23 5.14 8.75
CA GLY A 74 8.11 5.90 7.86
C GLY A 74 7.52 6.26 6.50
N ARG A 75 6.20 6.09 6.30
CA ARG A 75 5.48 6.41 5.05
C ARG A 75 6.06 5.71 3.83
N VAL A 76 6.43 4.44 3.99
CA VAL A 76 7.06 3.64 2.94
C VAL A 76 6.05 3.32 1.84
N VAL A 77 6.34 3.78 0.61
CA VAL A 77 5.58 3.41 -0.59
C VAL A 77 6.36 2.36 -1.36
N SER A 78 5.71 1.25 -1.67
CA SER A 78 6.18 0.23 -2.61
C SER A 78 5.35 0.29 -3.88
N HIS A 79 5.98 0.37 -5.03
CA HIS A 79 5.34 0.55 -6.33
C HIS A 79 5.62 -0.68 -7.19
N LEU A 80 4.58 -1.40 -7.64
CA LEU A 80 4.75 -2.46 -8.63
C LEU A 80 5.05 -1.82 -9.98
N ASP A 81 6.26 -2.01 -10.50
CA ASP A 81 6.66 -1.43 -11.78
C ASP A 81 5.76 -1.93 -12.92
N GLY A 82 5.63 -1.17 -14.02
CA GLY A 82 4.61 -1.39 -15.06
C GLY A 82 4.58 -2.81 -15.60
N ALA A 83 5.74 -3.31 -16.07
CA ALA A 83 5.88 -4.69 -16.55
C ALA A 83 5.51 -5.73 -15.49
N LEU A 84 5.90 -5.51 -14.22
CA LEU A 84 5.58 -6.43 -13.13
C LEU A 84 4.08 -6.40 -12.80
N ALA A 85 3.46 -5.23 -12.71
CA ALA A 85 2.03 -5.08 -12.47
C ALA A 85 1.22 -5.78 -13.56
N ALA A 86 1.59 -5.62 -14.84
CA ALA A 86 0.94 -6.28 -15.96
C ALA A 86 1.08 -7.81 -15.90
N ALA A 87 2.29 -8.33 -15.58
CA ALA A 87 2.52 -9.76 -15.41
C ALA A 87 1.73 -10.35 -14.22
N LEU A 88 1.63 -9.61 -13.12
CA LEU A 88 0.88 -10.05 -11.94
C LEU A 88 -0.64 -10.00 -12.16
N ALA A 89 -1.15 -9.05 -12.92
CA ALA A 89 -2.55 -9.03 -13.35
C ALA A 89 -2.90 -10.27 -14.21
N HIS A 90 -1.94 -10.79 -14.98
CA HIS A 90 -2.07 -12.04 -15.74
C HIS A 90 -1.64 -13.30 -14.96
N THR A 91 -1.42 -13.18 -13.65
CA THR A 91 -1.08 -14.30 -12.76
C THR A 91 -2.26 -14.61 -11.86
N ARG A 92 -2.63 -15.89 -11.77
CA ARG A 92 -3.68 -16.33 -10.83
C ARG A 92 -3.34 -15.93 -9.40
N GLN A 93 -4.32 -15.45 -8.64
CA GLN A 93 -4.18 -15.16 -7.23
C GLN A 93 -3.60 -16.39 -6.49
N PRO A 94 -2.65 -16.22 -5.56
CA PRO A 94 -2.17 -17.34 -4.76
C PRO A 94 -3.31 -17.92 -3.91
N SER A 95 -3.28 -19.24 -3.68
CA SER A 95 -4.23 -19.91 -2.77
C SER A 95 -3.92 -19.66 -1.29
N ASN A 96 -2.67 -19.31 -0.97
CA ASN A 96 -2.15 -19.06 0.37
C ASN A 96 -1.14 -17.91 0.30
N LEU A 97 -0.96 -17.14 1.37
CA LEU A 97 0.24 -16.31 1.49
C LEU A 97 1.48 -17.16 1.84
N PRO A 98 2.70 -16.69 1.55
CA PRO A 98 3.92 -17.32 2.05
C PRO A 98 3.92 -17.42 3.58
N ASP A 99 4.41 -18.54 4.14
CA ASP A 99 4.49 -18.73 5.59
C ASP A 99 5.47 -17.77 6.28
N THR A 100 6.35 -17.15 5.48
CA THR A 100 7.26 -16.09 5.90
C THR A 100 7.15 -14.94 4.93
N LEU A 101 6.76 -13.78 5.44
CA LEU A 101 6.67 -12.54 4.66
C LEU A 101 7.97 -11.77 4.76
N ASN A 102 8.41 -11.19 3.65
CA ASN A 102 9.50 -10.22 3.59
C ASN A 102 8.89 -8.86 3.24
N LEU A 103 8.56 -8.07 4.27
CA LEU A 103 7.86 -6.80 4.09
C LEU A 103 8.85 -5.62 4.21
N PRO A 104 8.70 -4.56 3.41
CA PRO A 104 9.60 -3.40 3.45
C PRO A 104 9.49 -2.59 4.74
N ALA A 105 8.35 -2.69 5.42
CA ALA A 105 8.09 -2.14 6.76
C ALA A 105 6.90 -2.88 7.40
N ALA A 106 6.72 -2.72 8.71
CA ALA A 106 5.55 -3.27 9.41
C ALA A 106 4.23 -2.63 8.97
N ALA A 107 4.27 -1.40 8.44
CA ALA A 107 3.17 -0.86 7.64
C ALA A 107 3.71 -0.02 6.48
N PHE A 108 3.09 -0.16 5.32
CA PHE A 108 3.50 0.49 4.08
C PHE A 108 2.30 0.61 3.13
N PHE A 109 2.46 1.35 2.04
CA PHE A 109 1.47 1.40 0.97
C PHE A 109 2.01 0.64 -0.24
N LEU A 110 1.26 -0.34 -0.74
CA LEU A 110 1.54 -1.02 -2.01
C LEU A 110 0.69 -0.38 -3.11
N HIS A 111 1.35 0.29 -4.04
CA HIS A 111 0.74 0.88 -5.21
C HIS A 111 0.70 -0.11 -6.37
N VAL A 112 -0.46 -0.22 -7.01
CA VAL A 112 -0.70 -0.99 -8.24
C VAL A 112 -1.08 0.01 -9.34
N PRO A 113 -0.19 0.27 -10.31
CA PRO A 113 -0.46 1.20 -11.40
C PRO A 113 -1.77 0.87 -12.13
N GLY A 114 -2.55 1.89 -12.45
CA GLY A 114 -3.83 1.74 -13.15
C GLY A 114 -5.01 1.28 -12.29
N GLU A 115 -4.78 0.60 -11.16
CA GLU A 115 -5.86 0.07 -10.31
C GLU A 115 -6.05 0.85 -9.00
N GLY A 116 -4.95 1.24 -8.34
CA GLY A 116 -5.00 1.90 -7.03
C GLY A 116 -3.89 1.43 -6.09
N GLY A 117 -4.26 0.86 -4.94
CA GLY A 117 -3.30 0.27 -4.02
C GLY A 117 -3.92 -0.13 -2.69
N ALA A 118 -3.08 -0.56 -1.77
CA ALA A 118 -3.49 -0.92 -0.42
C ALA A 118 -2.53 -0.38 0.63
N PHE A 119 -3.09 0.18 1.71
CA PHE A 119 -2.34 0.26 2.96
C PHE A 119 -2.27 -1.14 3.56
N ILE A 120 -1.06 -1.55 3.90
CA ILE A 120 -0.78 -2.85 4.50
C ILE A 120 -0.26 -2.59 5.90
N ALA A 121 -0.87 -3.22 6.90
CA ALA A 121 -0.40 -3.21 8.28
C ALA A 121 -0.24 -4.65 8.78
N HIS A 122 0.96 -4.98 9.24
CA HIS A 122 1.31 -6.32 9.72
C HIS A 122 1.07 -6.46 11.22
N GLN A 123 0.33 -7.52 11.59
CA GLN A 123 0.10 -7.95 12.97
C GLN A 123 0.85 -9.25 13.23
N PRO A 124 2.15 -9.21 13.57
CA PRO A 124 2.99 -10.41 13.70
C PRO A 124 2.46 -11.40 14.75
N GLU A 125 1.98 -10.89 15.88
CA GLU A 125 1.41 -11.70 16.98
C GLU A 125 0.20 -12.54 16.56
N ARG A 126 -0.51 -12.08 15.52
CA ARG A 126 -1.69 -12.76 14.95
C ARG A 126 -1.40 -13.41 13.61
N ARG A 127 -0.15 -13.29 13.12
CA ARG A 127 0.26 -13.62 11.75
C ARG A 127 -0.79 -13.19 10.72
N ALA A 128 -1.16 -11.92 10.78
CA ALA A 128 -2.20 -11.35 9.95
C ALA A 128 -1.75 -10.05 9.28
N LEU A 129 -2.25 -9.80 8.07
CA LEU A 129 -2.16 -8.52 7.38
C LEU A 129 -3.54 -7.88 7.35
N LEU A 130 -3.61 -6.61 7.73
CA LEU A 130 -4.75 -5.76 7.46
C LEU A 130 -4.50 -5.02 6.14
N LEU A 131 -5.47 -5.12 5.23
CA LEU A 131 -5.45 -4.50 3.92
C LEU A 131 -6.56 -3.45 3.89
N THR A 132 -6.19 -2.19 3.71
CA THR A 132 -7.13 -1.12 3.38
C THR A 132 -6.89 -0.71 1.94
N MET A 133 -7.68 -1.29 1.04
CA MET A 133 -7.58 -1.08 -0.40
C MET A 133 -8.27 0.21 -0.79
N VAL A 134 -7.67 0.93 -1.74
CA VAL A 134 -8.18 2.19 -2.29
C VAL A 134 -8.02 2.20 -3.81
N ARG A 135 -9.03 2.71 -4.52
CA ARG A 135 -9.00 2.80 -5.99
C ARG A 135 -8.03 3.89 -6.48
N MET A 136 -7.63 3.82 -7.75
CA MET A 136 -6.82 4.86 -8.41
C MET A 136 -7.46 6.25 -8.26
N GLY A 137 -8.78 6.36 -8.41
CA GLY A 137 -9.53 7.61 -8.27
C GLY A 137 -9.66 8.16 -6.85
N PHE A 138 -9.10 7.50 -5.83
CA PHE A 138 -9.29 7.85 -4.42
C PHE A 138 -8.93 9.29 -4.09
N ALA A 139 -9.88 10.02 -3.47
CA ALA A 139 -9.72 11.41 -3.02
C ALA A 139 -9.21 12.35 -4.14
N PRO A 140 -9.97 12.51 -5.23
CA PRO A 140 -9.56 13.36 -6.34
C PRO A 140 -9.51 14.83 -5.92
N ASP A 141 -8.63 15.60 -6.58
CA ASP A 141 -8.42 17.01 -6.25
C ASP A 141 -9.71 17.82 -6.44
N GLY A 142 -10.02 18.70 -5.48
CA GLY A 142 -11.21 19.57 -5.52
C GLY A 142 -12.53 18.90 -5.11
N VAL A 143 -12.54 17.60 -4.82
CA VAL A 143 -13.74 16.91 -4.31
C VAL A 143 -13.76 16.92 -2.78
N ASN A 144 -14.93 17.17 -2.21
CA ASN A 144 -15.11 17.12 -0.76
C ASN A 144 -14.86 15.68 -0.27
N TRP A 145 -14.01 15.53 0.74
CA TRP A 145 -13.61 14.23 1.28
C TRP A 145 -14.81 13.36 1.72
N LEU A 146 -15.92 13.99 2.12
CA LEU A 146 -17.16 13.31 2.50
C LEU A 146 -17.82 12.52 1.37
N GLN A 147 -17.58 12.90 0.11
CA GLN A 147 -18.19 12.28 -1.07
C GLN A 147 -17.35 11.11 -1.64
N ALA A 148 -16.22 10.77 -1.03
CA ALA A 148 -15.23 9.83 -1.58
C ALA A 148 -15.21 8.45 -0.89
N ALA A 149 -16.22 8.13 -0.08
CA ALA A 149 -16.21 6.96 0.81
C ALA A 149 -16.27 5.59 0.09
N ASP A 150 -16.88 5.53 -1.10
CA ASP A 150 -17.13 4.28 -1.84
C ASP A 150 -15.86 3.69 -2.50
N GLN A 151 -14.72 4.31 -2.28
CA GLN A 151 -13.45 3.95 -2.91
C GLN A 151 -12.49 3.29 -1.93
N VAL A 152 -13.04 2.58 -0.93
CA VAL A 152 -12.30 1.87 0.10
C VAL A 152 -12.90 0.50 0.33
N GLU A 153 -12.04 -0.53 0.42
CA GLU A 153 -12.44 -1.87 0.84
C GLU A 153 -11.45 -2.41 1.88
N LEU A 154 -11.97 -3.15 2.86
CA LEU A 154 -11.19 -3.66 3.98
C LEU A 154 -11.13 -5.19 3.91
N ALA A 155 -9.92 -5.74 3.93
CA ALA A 155 -9.71 -7.17 4.04
C ALA A 155 -8.69 -7.46 5.14
N ARG A 156 -8.85 -8.63 5.79
CA ARG A 156 -7.85 -9.19 6.69
C ARG A 156 -7.47 -10.57 6.16
N VAL A 157 -6.18 -10.81 6.08
CA VAL A 157 -5.65 -12.10 5.65
C VAL A 157 -4.66 -12.63 6.67
N GLU A 158 -4.83 -13.89 7.05
CA GLU A 158 -4.03 -14.62 8.02
C GLU A 158 -3.14 -15.65 7.31
N TYR A 159 -1.98 -15.93 7.90
CA TYR A 159 -1.02 -16.88 7.37
C TYR A 159 -0.32 -17.68 8.49
N PRO A 160 -0.02 -18.97 8.29
CA PRO A 160 -0.40 -19.79 7.13
C PRO A 160 -1.91 -20.05 7.11
N GLY A 161 -2.49 -20.22 5.91
CA GLY A 161 -3.92 -20.47 5.76
C GLY A 161 -4.37 -20.28 4.32
N GLU A 162 -5.51 -20.88 3.96
CA GLU A 162 -6.12 -20.69 2.63
C GLU A 162 -6.79 -19.32 2.55
N LEU A 163 -6.57 -18.64 1.43
CA LEU A 163 -7.09 -17.29 1.21
C LEU A 163 -8.56 -17.28 0.80
N ALA A 164 -9.01 -18.28 0.03
CA ALA A 164 -10.39 -18.33 -0.48
C ALA A 164 -11.48 -18.10 0.61
N PRO A 165 -11.52 -18.82 1.75
CA PRO A 165 -12.53 -18.60 2.77
C PRO A 165 -12.41 -17.23 3.48
N GLN A 166 -11.23 -16.62 3.49
CA GLN A 166 -10.98 -15.33 4.14
C GLN A 166 -11.44 -14.15 3.27
N LEU A 167 -11.56 -14.37 1.95
CA LEU A 167 -11.83 -13.35 0.95
C LEU A 167 -13.25 -13.42 0.37
N GLU A 168 -14.07 -14.36 0.84
CA GLU A 168 -15.43 -14.61 0.34
C GLU A 168 -16.32 -13.37 0.39
N ASN A 169 -16.15 -12.53 1.42
CA ASN A 169 -16.95 -11.32 1.61
C ASN A 169 -16.40 -10.08 0.89
N VAL A 170 -15.24 -10.18 0.23
CA VAL A 170 -14.71 -9.03 -0.52
C VAL A 170 -15.52 -8.85 -1.79
N ALA A 171 -16.04 -7.64 -1.99
CA ALA A 171 -16.91 -7.34 -3.12
C ALA A 171 -16.22 -7.61 -4.48
N ALA A 172 -17.00 -8.12 -5.43
CA ALA A 172 -16.49 -8.65 -6.70
C ALA A 172 -15.68 -7.63 -7.52
N ASP A 173 -16.07 -6.36 -7.45
CA ASP A 173 -15.39 -5.26 -8.13
C ASP A 173 -13.97 -5.01 -7.58
N TRP A 174 -13.69 -5.39 -6.34
CA TRP A 174 -12.39 -5.26 -5.69
C TRP A 174 -11.44 -6.43 -5.92
N GLN A 175 -11.95 -7.54 -6.46
CA GLN A 175 -11.17 -8.77 -6.63
C GLN A 175 -9.93 -8.60 -7.52
N GLY A 176 -10.01 -7.73 -8.55
CA GLY A 176 -8.86 -7.38 -9.38
C GLY A 176 -7.70 -6.78 -8.56
N LEU A 177 -7.98 -5.68 -7.86
CA LEU A 177 -6.99 -5.00 -7.03
C LEU A 177 -6.49 -5.89 -5.89
N LEU A 178 -7.39 -6.65 -5.25
CA LEU A 178 -7.03 -7.60 -4.20
C LEU A 178 -6.06 -8.66 -4.73
N SER A 179 -6.34 -9.26 -5.88
CA SER A 179 -5.46 -10.23 -6.54
C SER A 179 -4.09 -9.60 -6.82
N SER A 180 -4.05 -8.39 -7.39
CA SER A 180 -2.82 -7.64 -7.64
C SER A 180 -2.01 -7.36 -6.35
N VAL A 181 -2.69 -6.98 -5.26
CA VAL A 181 -2.06 -6.75 -3.94
C VAL A 181 -1.50 -8.04 -3.35
N LEU A 182 -2.26 -9.14 -3.39
CA LEU A 182 -1.82 -10.45 -2.87
C LEU A 182 -0.68 -11.04 -3.70
N ASN A 183 -0.74 -10.90 -5.03
CA ASN A 183 0.34 -11.25 -5.94
C ASN A 183 1.59 -10.42 -5.65
N GLY A 184 1.45 -9.10 -5.42
CA GLY A 184 2.55 -8.23 -5.03
C GLY A 184 3.19 -8.63 -3.70
N LEU A 185 2.39 -8.93 -2.69
CA LEU A 185 2.84 -9.45 -1.39
C LEU A 185 3.61 -10.77 -1.53
N ALA A 186 3.10 -11.70 -2.32
CA ALA A 186 3.79 -12.95 -2.62
C ALA A 186 5.12 -12.69 -3.38
N MET A 187 5.12 -11.72 -4.30
CA MET A 187 6.31 -11.36 -5.08
C MET A 187 7.45 -10.83 -4.21
N MET A 188 7.14 -10.09 -3.14
CA MET A 188 8.16 -9.56 -2.21
C MET A 188 9.00 -10.63 -1.52
N THR A 189 8.55 -11.89 -1.54
CA THR A 189 9.31 -13.03 -1.02
C THR A 189 10.18 -13.72 -2.06
N GLN A 190 10.08 -13.33 -3.34
CA GLN A 190 10.82 -13.97 -4.42
C GLN A 190 12.23 -13.39 -4.53
N PRO A 191 13.26 -14.24 -4.70
CA PRO A 191 14.66 -13.79 -4.79
C PRO A 191 14.96 -12.97 -6.05
N LYS A 192 14.14 -13.11 -7.10
CA LYS A 192 14.26 -12.35 -8.36
C LYS A 192 13.65 -10.94 -8.30
N LEU A 193 12.95 -10.60 -7.22
CA LEU A 193 12.40 -9.25 -7.08
C LEU A 193 13.52 -8.29 -6.66
N GLU A 194 13.75 -7.29 -7.49
CA GLU A 194 14.60 -6.15 -7.17
C GLU A 194 13.78 -5.03 -6.51
N LEU A 195 14.33 -4.44 -5.45
CA LEU A 195 13.76 -3.31 -4.73
C LEU A 195 14.63 -2.07 -4.98
N ALA A 196 14.25 -1.26 -5.96
CA ALA A 196 14.99 -0.06 -6.35
C ALA A 196 14.40 1.18 -5.69
N LYS A 197 15.18 1.88 -4.86
CA LYS A 197 14.76 3.17 -4.29
C LYS A 197 14.90 4.27 -5.33
N GLY A 198 13.86 5.08 -5.49
CA GLY A 198 13.85 6.21 -6.40
C GLY A 198 12.88 7.30 -5.95
N TRP A 199 12.73 8.32 -6.80
CA TRP A 199 11.68 9.32 -6.68
C TRP A 199 10.53 8.94 -7.59
N GLU A 200 9.33 9.39 -7.25
CA GLU A 200 8.15 9.23 -8.11
C GLU A 200 8.36 9.82 -9.51
N ALA A 201 7.66 9.27 -10.51
CA ALA A 201 7.90 9.58 -11.91
C ALA A 201 7.61 11.05 -12.26
N SER A 202 6.70 11.68 -11.52
CA SER A 202 6.34 13.09 -11.72
C SER A 202 7.35 14.09 -11.12
N ALA A 203 8.37 13.63 -10.39
CA ALA A 203 9.39 14.50 -9.80
C ALA A 203 10.28 15.16 -10.89
N PRO A 204 10.63 16.45 -10.76
CA PRO A 204 11.49 17.12 -11.72
C PRO A 204 12.86 16.43 -11.86
N ALA A 205 13.21 16.02 -13.09
CA ALA A 205 14.41 15.23 -13.36
C ALA A 205 15.71 15.91 -12.88
N GLU A 206 15.80 17.24 -13.01
CA GLU A 206 16.93 18.04 -12.54
C GLU A 206 17.11 17.89 -11.02
N TRP A 207 16.02 18.00 -10.24
CA TRP A 207 16.09 17.88 -8.78
C TRP A 207 16.39 16.44 -8.34
N VAL A 208 15.90 15.45 -9.09
CA VAL A 208 16.21 14.04 -8.86
C VAL A 208 17.70 13.78 -9.09
N ALA A 209 18.26 14.29 -10.18
CA ALA A 209 19.69 14.19 -10.48
C ALA A 209 20.55 14.84 -9.39
N ASP A 210 20.16 16.04 -8.93
CA ASP A 210 20.84 16.74 -7.84
C ASP A 210 20.72 15.99 -6.49
N ALA A 211 19.57 15.36 -6.22
CA ALA A 211 19.38 14.53 -5.03
C ALA A 211 20.28 13.27 -5.05
N ALA A 212 20.64 12.79 -6.24
CA ALA A 212 21.56 11.68 -6.48
C ALA A 212 23.02 12.12 -6.75
N HIS A 213 23.33 13.42 -6.63
CA HIS A 213 24.64 13.98 -7.00
C HIS A 213 25.81 13.17 -6.41
N PRO A 214 26.82 12.74 -7.19
CA PRO A 214 27.79 11.71 -6.79
C PRO A 214 28.68 12.15 -5.61
N SER A 215 29.20 13.37 -5.63
CA SER A 215 30.21 13.83 -4.65
C SER A 215 29.73 14.88 -3.64
N CYS A 216 28.74 15.72 -3.97
CA CYS A 216 28.34 16.85 -3.11
C CYS A 216 27.16 16.53 -2.18
N VAL A 217 27.46 16.25 -0.91
CA VAL A 217 26.45 16.00 0.14
C VAL A 217 25.48 17.19 0.31
N LYS A 218 25.98 18.42 0.20
CA LYS A 218 25.16 19.64 0.37
C LYS A 218 24.10 19.75 -0.74
N THR A 219 24.49 19.48 -1.99
CA THR A 219 23.57 19.43 -3.13
C THR A 219 22.52 18.35 -2.94
N ARG A 220 22.95 17.12 -2.60
CA ARG A 220 22.01 16.01 -2.31
C ARG A 220 20.96 16.37 -1.26
N ARG A 221 21.41 16.91 -0.12
CA ARG A 221 20.50 17.29 0.99
C ARG A 221 19.56 18.43 0.60
N LYS A 222 20.06 19.44 -0.12
CA LYS A 222 19.24 20.58 -0.57
C LYS A 222 18.15 20.11 -1.54
N ALA A 223 18.52 19.35 -2.57
CA ALA A 223 17.57 18.85 -3.57
C ALA A 223 16.57 17.86 -2.97
N ARG A 224 17.00 16.93 -2.13
CA ARG A 224 16.09 16.04 -1.37
C ARG A 224 15.10 16.83 -0.51
N SER A 225 15.57 17.86 0.21
CA SER A 225 14.66 18.71 1.00
C SER A 225 13.69 19.49 0.11
N GLN A 226 14.11 19.90 -1.08
CA GLN A 226 13.27 20.62 -2.03
C GLN A 226 12.15 19.72 -2.58
N LEU A 227 12.51 18.51 -3.03
CA LEU A 227 11.55 17.49 -3.48
C LEU A 227 10.48 17.19 -2.42
N LEU A 228 10.92 16.90 -1.17
CA LEU A 228 9.99 16.61 -0.07
C LEU A 228 9.08 17.79 0.29
N LYS A 229 9.60 19.03 0.25
CA LYS A 229 8.80 20.24 0.51
C LYS A 229 7.77 20.49 -0.58
N SER A 230 8.08 20.11 -1.82
CA SER A 230 7.17 20.19 -2.97
C SER A 230 6.18 19.02 -3.03
N GLY A 231 6.21 18.07 -2.08
CA GLY A 231 5.25 16.98 -1.98
C GLY A 231 5.63 15.68 -2.70
N PHE A 232 6.79 15.64 -3.36
CA PHE A 232 7.29 14.43 -4.03
C PHE A 232 7.77 13.40 -3.00
N GLY A 233 7.43 12.14 -3.22
CA GLY A 233 7.80 11.02 -2.36
C GLY A 233 9.01 10.24 -2.83
N GLU A 234 9.75 9.68 -1.88
CA GLU A 234 10.67 8.56 -2.15
C GLU A 234 9.85 7.27 -2.22
N VAL A 235 10.12 6.46 -3.24
CA VAL A 235 9.36 5.26 -3.60
C VAL A 235 10.32 4.08 -3.72
N THR A 236 9.89 2.90 -3.28
CA THR A 236 10.59 1.64 -3.55
C THR A 236 9.90 0.94 -4.72
N PHE A 237 10.54 0.91 -5.88
CA PHE A 237 10.06 0.23 -7.07
C PHE A 237 10.37 -1.27 -6.98
N CYS A 238 9.33 -2.08 -7.07
CA CYS A 238 9.38 -3.53 -7.13
C CYS A 238 9.48 -3.95 -8.60
N ARG A 239 10.62 -4.55 -8.99
CA ARG A 239 10.94 -4.88 -10.39
C ARG A 239 11.41 -6.31 -10.55
N VAL A 240 11.12 -6.88 -11.71
CA VAL A 240 11.73 -8.14 -12.16
C VAL A 240 12.38 -7.81 -13.51
N PRO A 241 13.73 -7.68 -13.57
CA PRO A 241 14.43 -7.16 -14.75
C PRO A 241 14.16 -7.92 -16.05
N GLU A 242 13.80 -9.20 -15.95
CA GLU A 242 13.50 -10.04 -17.12
C GLU A 242 12.13 -9.76 -17.74
N LEU A 243 11.27 -8.95 -17.11
CA LEU A 243 9.97 -8.59 -17.66
C LEU A 243 10.10 -7.37 -18.57
N ALA A 244 9.55 -7.48 -19.78
CA ALA A 244 9.45 -6.38 -20.71
C ALA A 244 8.11 -5.65 -20.59
N ASP A 245 8.14 -4.32 -20.69
CA ASP A 245 6.93 -3.51 -20.78
C ASP A 245 6.11 -3.85 -22.03
N GLY A 246 4.77 -3.79 -21.90
CA GLY A 246 3.86 -4.02 -23.01
C GLY A 246 3.75 -5.47 -23.50
N THR A 247 4.27 -6.44 -22.74
CA THR A 247 4.16 -7.86 -23.08
C THR A 247 2.70 -8.32 -23.03
N GLU A 248 2.20 -8.88 -24.13
CA GLU A 248 0.94 -9.62 -24.17
C GLU A 248 1.20 -11.08 -23.77
N TYR A 249 0.40 -11.60 -22.84
CA TYR A 249 0.55 -12.96 -22.33
C TYR A 249 -0.51 -13.88 -22.93
N ALA A 250 -0.07 -14.97 -23.58
CA ALA A 250 -0.97 -15.99 -24.13
C ALA A 250 -1.50 -16.96 -23.07
N SER A 251 -0.79 -17.09 -21.95
CA SER A 251 -1.06 -18.04 -20.88
C SER A 251 -0.89 -17.41 -19.50
N GLN A 252 -1.77 -17.79 -18.59
CA GLN A 252 -1.75 -17.27 -17.22
C GLN A 252 -0.57 -17.81 -16.42
N GLY A 253 0.05 -16.92 -15.64
CA GLY A 253 1.01 -17.29 -14.61
C GLY A 253 0.30 -17.92 -13.40
N TYR A 254 1.07 -18.58 -12.54
CA TYR A 254 0.55 -19.17 -11.30
C TYR A 254 1.61 -19.29 -10.21
N TRP A 255 1.15 -19.57 -9.00
CA TRP A 255 1.99 -19.80 -7.83
C TRP A 255 2.05 -21.29 -7.52
N ARG A 256 3.27 -21.83 -7.46
CA ARG A 256 3.50 -23.20 -6.99
C ARG A 256 3.92 -23.17 -5.53
N ARG A 257 3.19 -23.86 -4.67
CA ARG A 257 3.60 -24.08 -3.28
C ARG A 257 4.68 -25.15 -3.23
N GLN A 258 5.78 -24.86 -2.55
CA GLN A 258 6.89 -25.80 -2.36
C GLN A 258 7.23 -25.89 -0.88
N SER A 259 7.23 -27.11 -0.33
CA SER A 259 7.72 -27.34 1.03
C SER A 259 9.21 -27.01 1.14
N PHE A 260 9.59 -26.42 2.26
CA PHE A 260 10.92 -25.89 2.54
C PHE A 260 11.30 -26.09 4.03
N GLY A 261 12.60 -26.08 4.33
CA GLY A 261 13.15 -26.32 5.67
C GLY A 261 13.49 -27.80 5.92
N ALA A 262 14.32 -28.06 6.94
CA ALA A 262 14.80 -29.40 7.30
C ALA A 262 13.63 -30.37 7.57
N ASP A 263 12.58 -29.88 8.21
CA ASP A 263 11.40 -30.67 8.56
C ASP A 263 10.26 -30.57 7.53
N LYS A 264 10.47 -29.84 6.42
CA LYS A 264 9.43 -29.50 5.43
C LYS A 264 8.16 -28.87 6.03
N ALA A 265 8.24 -28.37 7.27
CA ALA A 265 7.14 -27.77 8.02
C ALA A 265 6.76 -26.36 7.53
N HIS A 266 7.59 -25.77 6.68
CA HIS A 266 7.33 -24.49 6.04
C HIS A 266 7.06 -24.65 4.56
N SER A 267 6.35 -23.69 3.99
CA SER A 267 6.08 -23.60 2.58
C SER A 267 6.45 -22.23 2.05
N ARG A 268 7.08 -22.23 0.89
CA ARG A 268 7.32 -21.03 0.08
C ARG A 268 6.47 -21.08 -1.18
N LEU A 269 6.18 -19.92 -1.72
CA LEU A 269 5.61 -19.81 -3.06
C LEU A 269 6.74 -19.64 -4.06
N VAL A 270 6.60 -20.27 -5.21
CA VAL A 270 7.47 -20.09 -6.38
C VAL A 270 6.61 -19.56 -7.51
N TRP A 271 6.95 -18.37 -8.01
CA TRP A 271 6.21 -17.76 -9.11
C TRP A 271 6.60 -18.36 -10.46
N VAL A 272 5.63 -18.93 -11.15
CA VAL A 272 5.71 -19.28 -12.57
C VAL A 272 5.10 -18.13 -13.36
N ALA A 273 5.96 -17.37 -14.04
CA ALA A 273 5.55 -16.19 -14.80
C ALA A 273 4.61 -16.57 -15.96
N PRO A 274 3.66 -15.68 -16.30
CA PRO A 274 2.87 -15.83 -17.51
C PRO A 274 3.76 -15.83 -18.76
N ARG A 275 3.27 -16.44 -19.85
CA ARG A 275 3.96 -16.51 -21.14
C ARG A 275 3.02 -16.12 -22.26
#